data_AF-A0A814T3P3-F1
#
_entry.id   AF-A0A814T3P3-F1
#
_cell.length_a   1.000
_cell.length_b   1.000
_cell.length_c   1.000
_cell.angle_alpha   90.00
_cell.angle_beta   90.00
_cell.angle_gamma   90.00
#
_symmetry.space_group_name_H-M   'P 1'
#
loop_
_entity.id
_entity.type
_entity.pdbx_description
1 polymer ?
#
loop_
_entity_poly.entity_id
_entity_poly.type
_entity_poly.pdbx_seq_one_letter_code
_entity_poly.pdbx_strand_id
1 'polypeptide(L)'
;VDIDSSGFVVNSSHLIEHLCVHCHISFNRELIFSISGAELTKRVRTKAIQCMLKQEIGWFDRQENHSGVLCERLSSDALAIQNVYLKTGLSKKTRKVLDHASVLATESLQNIRTVVQLTKKDIFIQKYSNYINQTYTWSKNYSYIEAIAYGVATSSFYFTLAAIYAAVFVLVEHEQLKAENIMM
;
A
#
# COMPACT_ATOMS: atom_id res chain seq x y z
N VAL A 1 -22.14 -29.71 31.84
CA VAL A 1 -21.17 -28.68 32.27
C VAL A 1 -21.92 -27.38 32.18
N ASP A 2 -22.33 -26.85 33.34
CA ASP A 2 -23.25 -25.73 33.45
C ASP A 2 -22.65 -24.48 32.80
N ILE A 3 -23.21 -24.07 31.65
CA ILE A 3 -22.87 -22.81 31.00
C ILE A 3 -23.74 -21.76 31.66
N ASP A 4 -23.20 -21.17 32.72
CA ASP A 4 -23.87 -20.14 33.50
C ASP A 4 -24.17 -18.91 32.63
N SER A 5 -25.41 -18.43 32.67
CA SER A 5 -25.88 -17.25 31.92
C SER A 5 -25.14 -15.97 32.32
N SER A 6 -24.50 -15.98 33.50
CA SER A 6 -23.57 -14.96 33.99
C SER A 6 -22.23 -14.92 33.20
N GLY A 7 -21.81 -16.04 32.62
CA GLY A 7 -20.58 -16.16 31.84
C GLY A 7 -20.65 -15.49 30.46
N PHE A 8 -21.83 -15.46 29.83
CA PHE A 8 -22.00 -14.78 28.54
C PHE A 8 -22.03 -13.25 28.69
N VAL A 9 -22.67 -12.73 29.73
CA VAL A 9 -22.72 -11.27 29.98
C VAL A 9 -21.33 -10.74 30.37
N VAL A 10 -20.57 -11.48 31.19
CA VAL A 10 -19.18 -11.13 31.51
C VAL A 10 -18.27 -11.25 30.28
N ASN A 11 -18.45 -12.27 29.42
CA ASN A 11 -17.71 -12.41 28.16
C ASN A 11 -18.08 -11.36 27.09
N SER A 12 -19.32 -10.85 27.09
CA SER A 12 -19.77 -9.86 26.10
C SER A 12 -19.04 -8.51 26.25
N SER A 13 -18.67 -8.13 27.47
CA SER A 13 -17.86 -6.94 27.74
C SER A 13 -16.44 -7.08 27.18
N HIS A 14 -15.78 -8.22 27.41
CA HIS A 14 -14.47 -8.52 26.83
C HIS A 14 -14.50 -8.67 25.30
N LEU A 15 -15.61 -9.16 24.72
CA LEU A 15 -15.76 -9.25 23.26
C LEU A 15 -15.75 -7.86 22.60
N ILE A 16 -16.44 -6.88 23.20
CA ILE A 16 -16.46 -5.49 22.71
C ILE A 16 -15.07 -4.86 22.83
N GLU A 17 -14.35 -5.12 23.94
CA GLU A 17 -12.97 -4.67 24.12
C GLU A 17 -12.04 -5.25 23.04
N HIS A 18 -12.11 -6.57 22.79
CA HIS A 18 -11.31 -7.22 21.74
C HIS A 18 -11.65 -6.70 20.33
N LEU A 19 -12.92 -6.45 20.03
CA LEU A 19 -13.37 -5.88 18.76
C LEU A 19 -12.81 -4.47 18.54
N CYS A 20 -12.85 -3.64 19.59
CA CYS A 20 -12.33 -2.28 19.55
C CYS A 20 -10.81 -2.27 19.36
N VAL A 21 -10.09 -3.12 20.12
CA VAL A 21 -8.64 -3.31 19.97
C VAL A 21 -8.30 -3.79 18.55
N HIS A 22 -9.06 -4.73 17.99
CA HIS A 22 -8.83 -5.20 16.62
C HIS A 22 -9.03 -4.08 15.58
N CYS A 23 -10.08 -3.26 15.73
CA CYS A 23 -10.32 -2.11 14.87
C CYS A 23 -9.16 -1.11 14.92
N HIS A 24 -8.68 -0.78 16.13
CA HIS A 24 -7.53 0.10 16.31
C HIS A 24 -6.26 -0.46 15.67
N ILE A 25 -5.95 -1.74 15.87
CA ILE A 25 -4.76 -2.38 15.28
C ILE A 25 -4.86 -2.37 13.75
N SER A 26 -6.00 -2.77 13.20
CA SER A 26 -6.23 -2.84 11.74
C SER A 26 -6.12 -1.46 11.07
N PHE A 27 -6.68 -0.42 11.69
CA PHE A 27 -6.59 0.95 11.21
C PHE A 27 -5.16 1.48 11.21
N ASN A 28 -4.45 1.34 12.34
CA ASN A 28 -3.07 1.81 12.46
C ASN A 28 -2.13 1.07 11.50
N ARG A 29 -2.30 -0.25 11.36
CA ARG A 29 -1.49 -1.08 10.45
C ARG A 29 -1.61 -0.58 9.00
N GLU A 30 -2.83 -0.40 8.53
CA GLU A 30 -3.09 0.01 7.14
C GLU A 30 -2.54 1.42 6.86
N LEU A 31 -2.73 2.36 7.79
CA LEU A 31 -2.20 3.72 7.68
C LEU A 31 -0.67 3.75 7.58
N ILE A 32 0.00 3.12 8.56
CA ILE A 32 1.46 3.17 8.65
C ILE A 32 2.08 2.47 7.44
N PHE A 33 1.53 1.33 7.03
CA PHE A 33 2.01 0.59 5.88
C PHE A 33 1.82 1.37 4.57
N SER A 34 0.64 1.95 4.34
CA SER A 34 0.32 2.74 3.14
C SER A 34 1.19 4.00 3.04
N ILE A 35 1.37 4.75 4.13
CA ILE A 35 2.22 5.96 4.16
C ILE A 35 3.70 5.59 3.96
N SER A 36 4.17 4.55 4.63
CA SER A 36 5.58 4.11 4.52
C SER A 36 5.89 3.62 3.11
N GLY A 37 4.98 2.87 2.49
CA GLY A 37 5.11 2.44 1.10
C GLY A 37 5.18 3.61 0.12
N ALA A 38 4.37 4.65 0.33
CA ALA A 38 4.40 5.86 -0.50
C ALA A 38 5.72 6.63 -0.36
N GLU A 39 6.23 6.79 0.85
CA GLU A 39 7.51 7.46 1.10
C GLU A 39 8.70 6.65 0.55
N LEU A 40 8.68 5.32 0.73
CA LEU A 40 9.71 4.44 0.17
C LEU A 40 9.76 4.54 -1.36
N THR A 41 8.60 4.46 -2.03
CA THR A 41 8.50 4.58 -3.50
C THR A 41 9.06 5.91 -3.98
N LYS A 42 8.71 7.01 -3.30
CA LYS A 42 9.27 8.34 -3.59
C LYS A 42 10.79 8.35 -3.46
N ARG A 43 11.34 7.82 -2.37
CA ARG A 43 12.79 7.79 -2.13
C ARG A 43 13.54 6.96 -3.16
N VAL A 44 13.05 5.76 -3.45
CA VAL A 44 13.67 4.84 -4.42
C VAL A 44 13.70 5.49 -5.79
N ARG A 45 12.58 6.04 -6.27
CA ARG A 45 12.50 6.66 -7.60
C ARG A 45 13.40 7.89 -7.74
N THR A 46 13.38 8.80 -6.76
CA THR A 46 14.20 10.01 -6.80
C THR A 46 15.69 9.68 -6.71
N LYS A 47 16.09 8.78 -5.79
CA LYS A 47 17.50 8.36 -5.66
C LYS A 47 17.98 7.61 -6.89
N ALA A 48 17.17 6.74 -7.48
CA ALA A 48 17.54 5.97 -8.67
C ALA A 48 17.87 6.90 -9.84
N ILE A 49 16.98 7.82 -10.20
CA ILE A 49 17.23 8.83 -11.25
C ILE A 49 18.46 9.69 -10.92
N GLN A 50 18.57 10.14 -9.67
CA GLN A 50 19.70 10.96 -9.26
C GLN A 50 21.05 10.23 -9.39
N CYS A 51 21.10 8.93 -9.08
CA CYS A 51 22.31 8.12 -9.23
C CYS A 51 22.61 7.84 -10.71
N MET A 52 21.58 7.48 -11.51
CA MET A 52 21.74 7.27 -12.95
C MET A 52 22.31 8.53 -13.63
N LEU A 53 21.74 9.71 -13.38
CA LEU A 53 22.20 10.97 -13.98
C LEU A 53 23.59 11.45 -13.51
N LYS A 54 24.15 10.83 -12.46
CA LYS A 54 25.51 11.13 -11.95
C LYS A 54 26.58 10.20 -12.51
N GLN A 55 26.19 9.11 -13.15
CA GLN A 55 27.12 8.11 -13.66
C GLN A 55 27.86 8.60 -14.91
N GLU A 56 29.08 8.11 -15.13
CA GLU A 56 29.87 8.41 -16.33
C GLU A 56 29.22 7.88 -17.61
N ILE A 57 29.45 8.56 -18.73
CA ILE A 57 28.87 8.21 -20.03
C ILE A 57 29.27 6.78 -20.46
N GLY A 58 30.52 6.37 -20.19
CA GLY A 58 31.01 5.03 -20.53
C GLY A 58 30.29 3.89 -19.79
N TRP A 59 29.60 4.17 -18.68
CA TRP A 59 28.78 3.17 -18.00
C TRP A 59 27.52 2.81 -18.79
N PHE A 60 26.92 3.80 -19.47
CA PHE A 60 25.73 3.64 -20.31
C PHE A 60 26.02 2.94 -21.64
N ASP A 61 27.29 2.85 -22.03
CA ASP A 61 27.72 2.13 -23.24
C ASP A 61 27.65 0.60 -23.05
N ARG A 62 27.51 0.10 -21.80
CA ARG A 62 27.29 -1.32 -21.51
C ARG A 62 25.85 -1.72 -21.85
N GLN A 63 25.67 -2.86 -22.52
CA GLN A 63 24.35 -3.41 -22.89
C GLN A 63 23.38 -3.50 -21.69
N GLU A 64 23.89 -3.87 -20.51
CA GLU A 64 23.13 -4.01 -19.26
C GLU A 64 22.59 -2.68 -18.69
N ASN A 65 23.26 -1.58 -19.03
CA ASN A 65 22.99 -0.23 -18.52
C ASN A 65 22.50 0.70 -19.62
N HIS A 66 22.06 0.14 -20.74
CA HIS A 66 21.47 0.93 -21.79
C HIS A 66 20.22 1.64 -21.26
N SER A 67 19.97 2.86 -21.73
CA SER A 67 18.92 3.75 -21.20
C SER A 67 17.54 3.10 -21.17
N GLY A 68 17.19 2.29 -22.18
CA GLY A 68 15.93 1.53 -22.22
C GLY A 68 15.78 0.53 -21.06
N VAL A 69 16.81 -0.26 -20.78
CA VAL A 69 16.82 -1.25 -19.68
C VAL A 69 16.68 -0.54 -18.33
N LEU A 70 17.36 0.60 -18.15
CA LEU A 70 17.28 1.37 -16.92
C LEU A 70 15.91 2.01 -16.71
N CYS A 71 15.26 2.50 -17.78
CA CYS A 71 13.89 3.00 -17.73
C CYS A 71 12.90 1.91 -17.34
N GLU A 72 13.05 0.72 -17.94
CA GLU A 72 12.21 -0.43 -17.63
C GLU A 72 12.36 -0.84 -16.17
N ARG A 73 13.61 -0.99 -15.68
CA ARG A 73 13.89 -1.31 -14.27
C ARG A 73 13.35 -0.24 -13.32
N LEU A 74 13.57 1.04 -13.61
CA LEU A 74 13.05 2.16 -12.81
C LEU A 74 11.52 2.13 -12.71
N SER A 75 10.84 1.81 -13.82
CA SER A 75 9.39 1.73 -13.86
C SER A 75 8.87 0.48 -13.15
N SER A 76 9.41 -0.69 -13.50
CA SER A 76 9.00 -2.00 -12.98
C SER A 76 9.21 -2.13 -11.48
N ASP A 77 10.43 -1.86 -10.99
CA ASP A 77 10.77 -2.01 -9.56
C ASP A 77 9.91 -1.08 -8.69
N ALA A 78 9.71 0.15 -9.16
CA ALA A 78 8.90 1.11 -8.43
C ALA A 78 7.39 0.80 -8.50
N LEU A 79 6.91 0.20 -9.60
CA LEU A 79 5.53 -0.32 -9.69
C LEU A 79 5.33 -1.54 -8.79
N ALA A 80 6.32 -2.42 -8.66
CA ALA A 80 6.26 -3.57 -7.78
C ALA A 80 6.09 -3.12 -6.31
N ILE A 81 6.90 -2.16 -5.86
CA ILE A 81 6.75 -1.55 -4.52
C ILE A 81 5.37 -0.90 -4.39
N GLN A 82 4.93 -0.16 -5.41
CA GLN A 82 3.64 0.51 -5.41
C GLN A 82 2.44 -0.42 -5.27
N ASN A 83 2.47 -1.58 -5.95
CA ASN A 83 1.38 -2.54 -5.90
C ASN A 83 1.26 -3.27 -4.56
N VAL A 84 2.32 -3.28 -3.73
CA VAL A 84 2.28 -3.89 -2.40
C VAL A 84 1.40 -3.09 -1.42
N TYR A 85 1.36 -1.77 -1.55
CA TYR A 85 0.61 -0.90 -0.62
C TYR A 85 -0.53 -0.10 -1.27
N LEU A 86 -0.70 -0.13 -2.59
CA LEU A 86 -1.83 0.53 -3.27
C LEU A 86 -2.86 -0.47 -3.79
N LYS A 87 -4.13 -0.18 -3.49
CA LYS A 87 -5.27 -0.89 -4.07
C LYS A 87 -5.45 -0.58 -5.57
N THR A 88 -5.91 -1.58 -6.30
CA THR A 88 -5.96 -1.63 -7.77
C THR A 88 -6.71 -0.46 -8.42
N GLY A 89 -7.77 0.05 -7.79
CA GLY A 89 -8.56 1.18 -8.30
C GLY A 89 -7.80 2.50 -8.34
N LEU A 90 -6.99 2.81 -7.32
CA LEU A 90 -6.21 4.05 -7.25
C LEU A 90 -4.96 3.99 -8.14
N SER A 91 -4.47 2.78 -8.44
CA SER A 91 -3.35 2.57 -9.35
C SER A 91 -3.57 3.33 -10.66
N LYS A 92 -4.80 3.40 -11.19
CA LYS A 92 -5.12 4.14 -12.44
C LYS A 92 -4.88 5.65 -12.34
N LYS A 93 -5.36 6.30 -11.27
CA LYS A 93 -5.22 7.76 -11.10
C LYS A 93 -3.77 8.15 -10.81
N THR A 94 -3.12 7.36 -9.96
CA THR A 94 -1.71 7.58 -9.59
C THR A 94 -0.79 7.35 -10.77
N ARG A 95 -1.08 6.33 -11.59
CA ARG A 95 -0.37 6.03 -12.84
C ARG A 95 -0.42 7.20 -13.80
N LYS A 96 -1.59 7.82 -14.02
CA LYS A 96 -1.71 8.99 -14.91
C LYS A 96 -0.75 10.14 -14.56
N VAL A 97 -0.58 10.46 -13.27
CA VAL A 97 0.37 11.51 -12.82
C VAL A 97 1.81 11.01 -12.96
N LEU A 98 2.04 9.74 -12.65
CA LEU A 98 3.35 9.08 -12.71
C LEU A 98 3.86 8.86 -14.14
N ASP A 99 2.97 8.77 -15.12
CA ASP A 99 3.30 8.61 -16.53
C ASP A 99 4.12 9.80 -17.01
N HIS A 100 3.76 11.02 -16.59
CA HIS A 100 4.55 12.22 -16.89
C HIS A 100 5.97 12.17 -16.31
N ALA A 101 6.13 11.65 -15.09
CA ALA A 101 7.46 11.46 -14.49
C ALA A 101 8.27 10.42 -15.27
N SER A 102 7.62 9.34 -15.70
CA SER A 102 8.25 8.23 -16.43
C SER A 102 8.67 8.64 -17.84
N VAL A 103 7.86 9.46 -18.53
CA VAL A 103 8.21 10.07 -19.82
C VAL A 103 9.44 10.96 -19.65
N LEU A 104 9.45 11.84 -18.64
CA LEU A 104 10.58 12.73 -18.38
C LEU A 104 11.87 11.95 -18.06
N ALA A 105 11.77 10.90 -17.24
CA ALA A 105 12.89 10.01 -16.96
C ALA A 105 13.43 9.38 -18.25
N THR A 106 12.55 8.85 -19.09
CA THR A 106 12.91 8.20 -20.35
C THR A 106 13.58 9.17 -21.31
N GLU A 107 13.02 10.36 -21.48
CA GLU A 107 13.61 11.41 -22.32
C GLU A 107 15.01 11.79 -21.85
N SER A 108 15.21 11.94 -20.53
CA SER A 108 16.50 12.32 -19.95
C SER A 108 17.56 11.23 -20.06
N LEU A 109 17.18 9.96 -19.87
CA LEU A 109 18.09 8.81 -19.95
C LEU A 109 18.43 8.46 -21.40
N GLN A 110 17.47 8.55 -22.31
CA GLN A 110 17.71 8.32 -23.73
C GLN A 110 18.65 9.38 -24.34
N ASN A 111 18.58 10.61 -23.82
CA ASN A 111 19.45 11.73 -24.22
C ASN A 111 20.53 12.06 -23.17
N ILE A 112 21.02 11.06 -22.44
CA ILE A 112 21.90 11.28 -21.28
C ILE A 112 23.16 12.09 -21.62
N ARG A 113 23.77 11.86 -22.80
CA ARG A 113 24.95 12.61 -23.25
C ARG A 113 24.65 14.10 -23.34
N THR A 114 23.51 14.49 -23.92
CA THR A 114 23.07 15.89 -24.03
C THR A 114 22.79 16.50 -22.65
N VAL A 115 22.10 15.79 -21.76
CA VAL A 115 21.76 16.29 -20.41
C VAL A 115 23.03 16.56 -19.59
N VAL A 116 24.01 15.66 -19.68
CA VAL A 116 25.30 15.79 -19.00
C VAL A 116 26.15 16.90 -19.63
N GLN A 117 26.23 16.96 -20.96
CA GLN A 117 26.98 18.00 -21.68
C GLN A 117 26.46 19.42 -21.39
N LEU A 118 25.14 19.58 -21.32
CA LEU A 118 24.52 20.88 -21.00
C LEU A 118 24.56 21.20 -19.49
N THR A 119 25.10 20.31 -18.66
CA THR A 119 25.15 20.46 -17.19
C THR A 119 23.77 20.78 -16.60
N LYS A 120 22.70 20.18 -17.16
CA LYS A 120 21.30 20.44 -16.74
C LYS A 120 20.68 19.34 -15.89
N LYS A 121 21.48 18.36 -15.44
CA LYS A 121 21.01 17.22 -14.64
C LYS A 121 20.17 17.63 -13.42
N ASP A 122 20.53 18.71 -12.74
CA ASP A 122 19.83 19.16 -11.52
C ASP A 122 18.42 19.67 -11.81
N ILE A 123 18.20 20.34 -12.96
CA ILE A 123 16.88 20.79 -13.40
C ILE A 123 15.97 19.58 -13.67
N PHE A 124 16.49 18.55 -14.34
CA PHE A 124 15.75 17.31 -14.60
C PHE A 124 15.39 16.58 -13.30
N ILE A 125 16.33 16.46 -12.36
CA ILE A 125 16.10 15.85 -11.04
C ILE A 125 15.02 16.63 -10.27
N GLN A 126 15.08 17.96 -10.28
CA GLN A 126 14.10 18.79 -9.59
C GLN A 126 12.71 18.63 -10.20
N LYS A 127 12.60 18.67 -11.54
CA LYS A 127 11.34 18.48 -12.26
C LYS A 127 10.76 17.09 -12.00
N TYR A 128 11.59 16.05 -12.03
CA TYR A 128 11.20 14.68 -11.68
C TYR A 128 10.71 14.59 -10.22
N SER A 129 11.46 15.15 -9.28
CA SER A 129 11.07 15.17 -7.86
C SER A 129 9.75 15.90 -7.62
N ASN A 130 9.40 16.91 -8.43
CA ASN A 130 8.12 17.59 -8.33
C ASN A 130 6.96 16.67 -8.71
N TYR A 131 7.07 15.93 -9.82
CA TYR A 131 6.05 14.94 -10.22
C TYR A 131 5.91 13.81 -9.19
N ILE A 132 7.02 13.31 -8.65
CA ILE A 132 7.00 12.29 -7.59
C ILE A 132 6.39 12.85 -6.29
N ASN A 133 6.69 14.09 -5.91
CA ASN A 133 6.09 14.74 -4.75
C ASN A 133 4.58 14.91 -4.92
N GLN A 134 4.11 15.27 -6.11
CA GLN A 134 2.69 15.33 -6.42
C GLN A 134 2.06 13.94 -6.23
N THR A 135 2.68 12.90 -6.77
CA THR A 135 2.22 11.51 -6.61
C THR A 135 2.17 11.10 -5.12
N TYR A 136 3.16 11.53 -4.33
CA TYR A 136 3.23 11.29 -2.90
C TYR A 136 2.13 12.00 -2.11
N THR A 137 1.83 13.27 -2.38
CA THR A 137 0.76 14.00 -1.67
C THR A 137 -0.62 13.41 -1.98
N TRP A 138 -0.87 13.03 -3.23
CA TRP A 138 -2.08 12.28 -3.59
C TRP A 138 -2.17 10.93 -2.85
N SER A 139 -1.05 10.20 -2.78
CA SER A 139 -0.99 8.91 -2.07
C SER A 139 -1.26 9.08 -0.57
N LYS A 140 -0.67 10.11 0.06
CA LYS A 140 -0.85 10.37 1.50
C LYS A 140 -2.30 10.66 1.87
N ASN A 141 -2.98 11.51 1.10
CA ASN A 141 -4.39 11.82 1.35
C ASN A 141 -5.28 10.59 1.12
N TYR A 142 -4.90 9.72 0.19
CA TYR A 142 -5.61 8.47 -0.05
C TYR A 142 -5.41 7.46 1.07
N SER A 143 -4.21 7.34 1.65
CA SER A 143 -3.94 6.42 2.77
C SER A 143 -4.91 6.59 3.93
N TYR A 144 -5.35 7.83 4.22
CA TYR A 144 -6.38 8.08 5.23
C TYR A 144 -7.74 7.50 4.86
N ILE A 145 -8.20 7.74 3.62
CA ILE A 145 -9.49 7.24 3.13
C ILE A 145 -9.48 5.71 3.11
N GLU A 146 -8.38 5.12 2.64
CA GLU A 146 -8.19 3.67 2.58
C GLU A 146 -8.23 3.02 3.95
N ALA A 147 -7.53 3.57 4.93
CA ALA A 147 -7.48 3.00 6.28
C ALA A 147 -8.82 3.05 6.99
N ILE A 148 -9.59 4.15 6.81
CA ILE A 148 -10.96 4.23 7.33
C ILE A 148 -11.84 3.16 6.69
N ALA A 149 -11.81 3.04 5.35
CA ALA A 149 -12.60 2.05 4.64
C ALA A 149 -12.25 0.62 5.08
N TYR A 150 -10.96 0.32 5.26
CA TYR A 150 -10.50 -0.97 5.77
C TYR A 150 -10.94 -1.22 7.21
N GLY A 151 -10.87 -0.21 8.08
CA GLY A 151 -11.33 -0.28 9.47
C GLY A 151 -12.83 -0.59 9.56
N VAL A 152 -13.67 0.07 8.75
CA VAL A 152 -15.12 -0.18 8.70
C VAL A 152 -15.42 -1.58 8.14
N ALA A 153 -14.76 -1.97 7.05
CA ALA A 153 -14.97 -3.27 6.42
C ALA A 153 -14.58 -4.43 7.35
N THR A 154 -13.42 -4.34 8.01
CA THR A 154 -12.99 -5.33 9.00
C THR A 154 -13.92 -5.38 10.19
N SER A 155 -14.35 -4.23 10.72
CA SER A 155 -15.32 -4.19 11.83
C SER A 155 -16.64 -4.89 11.47
N SER A 156 -17.18 -4.62 10.28
CA SER A 156 -18.42 -5.26 9.78
C SER A 156 -18.33 -6.79 9.72
N PHE A 157 -17.17 -7.31 9.28
CA PHE A 157 -16.92 -8.76 9.24
C PHE A 157 -17.02 -9.39 10.63
N TYR A 158 -16.40 -8.78 11.64
CA TYR A 158 -16.44 -9.32 13.00
C TYR A 158 -17.82 -9.16 13.68
N PHE A 159 -18.59 -8.11 13.38
CA PHE A 159 -19.97 -8.01 13.85
C PHE A 159 -20.85 -9.14 13.30
N THR A 160 -20.70 -9.45 12.01
CA THR A 160 -21.41 -10.57 11.38
C THR A 160 -21.00 -11.89 12.02
N LEU A 161 -19.70 -12.08 12.26
CA LEU A 161 -19.18 -13.26 12.95
C LEU A 161 -19.72 -13.40 14.38
N ALA A 162 -19.78 -12.31 15.14
CA ALA A 162 -20.35 -12.29 16.49
C ALA A 162 -21.85 -12.63 16.48
N ALA A 163 -22.61 -12.10 15.52
CA ALA A 163 -24.04 -12.41 15.36
C ALA A 163 -24.27 -13.89 15.02
N ILE A 164 -23.42 -14.49 14.17
CA ILE A 164 -23.47 -15.92 13.85
C ILE A 164 -23.22 -16.75 15.12
N TYR A 165 -22.17 -16.45 15.88
CA TYR A 165 -21.90 -17.18 17.12
C TYR A 165 -23.03 -17.06 18.16
N ALA A 166 -23.66 -15.88 18.28
CA ALA A 166 -24.82 -15.69 19.14
C ALA A 166 -26.03 -16.54 18.68
N ALA A 167 -26.32 -16.58 17.38
CA ALA A 167 -27.39 -17.40 16.82
C ALA A 167 -27.11 -18.91 17.01
N VAL A 168 -25.87 -19.32 16.81
CA VAL A 168 -25.41 -20.71 17.03
C VAL A 168 -25.59 -21.13 18.47
N PHE A 169 -25.24 -20.27 19.45
CA PHE A 169 -25.43 -20.55 20.87
C PHE A 169 -26.91 -20.82 21.20
N VAL A 170 -27.82 -19.96 20.74
CA VAL A 170 -29.27 -20.12 20.94
C VAL A 170 -29.80 -21.42 20.33
N LEU A 171 -29.29 -21.82 19.16
CA LEU A 171 -29.71 -23.08 18.52
C LEU A 171 -29.22 -24.33 19.23
N VAL A 172 -28.04 -24.28 19.86
CA VAL A 172 -27.50 -25.38 20.67
C VAL A 172 -28.31 -25.55 21.96
N GLU A 173 -28.74 -24.45 22.58
CA GLU A 173 -29.55 -24.48 23.81
C GLU A 173 -30.95 -25.12 23.59
N HIS A 174 -31.52 -24.97 22.40
CA HIS A 174 -32.77 -25.63 22.00
C HIS A 174 -32.62 -27.10 21.55
N GLU A 175 -31.46 -27.75 21.81
CA GLU A 175 -31.11 -29.14 21.44
C GLU A 175 -31.25 -29.49 19.95
N GLN A 176 -31.36 -28.51 19.04
CA GLN A 176 -31.56 -28.79 17.61
C GLN A 176 -30.26 -29.14 16.85
N LEU A 177 -29.08 -28.83 17.42
CA LEU A 177 -27.78 -29.07 16.80
C LEU A 177 -26.78 -29.65 17.82
N LYS A 178 -26.17 -30.79 17.50
CA LYS A 178 -25.04 -31.35 18.27
C LYS A 178 -23.78 -30.51 18.05
N ALA A 179 -23.08 -30.18 19.12
CA ALA A 179 -21.86 -29.35 19.11
C ALA A 179 -20.74 -29.88 18.19
N GLU A 180 -20.71 -31.20 17.92
CA GLU A 180 -19.74 -31.85 17.03
C GLU A 180 -19.86 -31.40 15.56
N ASN A 181 -21.04 -31.00 15.10
CA ASN A 181 -21.28 -30.58 13.71
C ASN A 181 -20.93 -29.09 13.46
N ILE A 182 -20.56 -28.34 14.50
CA ILE A 182 -20.37 -26.87 14.44
C ILE A 182 -18.88 -26.50 14.36
N MET A 183 -17.98 -27.42 14.77
CA MET A 183 -16.53 -27.18 14.87
C MET A 183 -15.71 -27.71 13.67
N MET A 184 -16.38 -28.29 12.67
CA MET A 184 -15.78 -28.81 11.44
C MET A 184 -16.10 -27.88 10.26
#